data_AF-A0A4V1V5T2-F1
#
_entry.id   AF-A0A4V1V5T2-F1
#
_cell.length_a   1.000
_cell.length_b   1.000
_cell.length_c   1.000
_cell.angle_alpha   90.00
_cell.angle_beta   90.00
_cell.angle_gamma   90.00
#
_symmetry.space_group_name_H-M   'P 1'
#
loop_
_entity.id
_entity.type
_entity.pdbx_description
1 polymer ?
#
loop_
_entity_poly.entity_id
_entity_poly.type
_entity_poly.pdbx_seq_one_letter_code
_entity_poly.pdbx_strand_id
1 'polypeptide(L)' 'NPIEQAFAKLKAALRTAAERTLDGLWAAIGRIIDTFTPTECTNYFTAAGYDAD' A
#
# COMPACT_ATOMS: atom_id res chain seq x y z
N ASN A 1 -3.32 -0.03 13.88
CA ASN A 1 -4.15 -0.91 13.02
C ASN A 1 -3.30 -1.28 11.79
N PRO A 2 -3.16 -2.56 11.40
CA PRO A 2 -2.28 -2.96 10.28
C PRO A 2 -2.57 -2.21 8.97
N ILE A 3 -3.83 -1.82 8.76
CA ILE A 3 -4.24 -1.04 7.59
C ILE A 3 -3.54 0.32 7.50
N GLU A 4 -3.17 0.93 8.62
CA GLU A 4 -2.55 2.26 8.65
C GLU A 4 -1.17 2.24 8.01
N GLN A 5 -0.40 1.17 8.21
CA GLN A 5 0.94 1.00 7.62
C GLN A 5 0.85 0.83 6.09
N ALA A 6 -0.05 -0.04 5.64
CA ALA A 6 -0.28 -0.25 4.22
C ALA A 6 -0.75 1.05 3.53
N PHE A 7 -1.69 1.78 4.14
CA PHE A 7 -2.17 3.05 3.60
C PHE A 7 -1.11 4.15 3.64
N ALA A 8 -0.19 4.16 4.61
CA ALA A 8 0.92 5.11 4.65
C ALA A 8 1.85 4.91 3.45
N LYS A 9 2.23 3.66 3.14
CA LYS A 9 3.04 3.32 1.96
C LYS A 9 2.33 3.69 0.66
N LEU A 10 1.06 3.30 0.51
CA LEU A 10 0.24 3.63 -0.66
C LEU A 10 0.16 5.14 -0.88
N LYS A 11 -0.11 5.92 0.17
CA LYS A 11 -0.17 7.39 0.11
C LYS A 11 1.18 8.00 -0.32
N ALA A 12 2.29 7.48 0.20
CA ALA A 12 3.62 7.96 -0.18
C ALA A 12 3.89 7.71 -1.67
N ALA A 13 3.62 6.49 -2.16
CA ALA A 13 3.82 6.13 -3.56
C ALA A 13 2.92 6.92 -4.52
N LEU A 14 1.65 7.15 -4.16
CA LEU A 14 0.74 7.98 -4.96
C LEU A 14 1.20 9.44 -5.06
N ARG A 15 1.74 10.00 -3.97
CA ARG A 15 2.33 11.34 -3.99
C ARG A 15 3.54 11.43 -4.92
N THR A 16 4.36 10.39 -4.96
CA THR A 16 5.49 10.28 -5.89
C THR A 16 5.03 10.14 -7.34
N ALA A 17 3.97 9.38 -7.60
CA ALA A 17 3.42 9.19 -8.95
C ALA A 17 2.83 10.49 -9.55
N ALA A 18 2.32 11.39 -8.70
CA ALA A 18 1.90 12.75 -9.07
C ALA A 18 0.88 12.84 -10.24
N GLU A 19 0.06 11.80 -10.43
CA GLU A 19 -0.96 11.73 -11.47
C GLU A 19 -1.98 12.88 -11.36
N ARG A 20 -2.40 13.42 -12.51
CA ARG A 20 -3.32 14.58 -12.60
C ARG A 20 -4.66 14.25 -13.26
N THR A 21 -4.87 13.00 -13.63
CA THR A 21 -6.12 12.50 -14.21
C THR A 21 -6.67 11.37 -13.37
N LEU A 22 -7.98 11.15 -13.42
CA LEU A 22 -8.63 10.04 -12.73
C LEU A 22 -8.13 8.68 -13.26
N ASP A 23 -8.03 8.55 -14.58
CA ASP A 23 -7.53 7.33 -15.22
C ASP A 23 -6.06 7.06 -14.88
N GLY A 24 -5.23 8.10 -14.86
CA GLY A 24 -3.84 8.01 -14.42
C GLY A 24 -3.73 7.58 -12.97
N LEU A 25 -4.56 8.15 -12.10
CA LEU A 25 -4.64 7.76 -10.68
C LEU A 25 -5.02 6.28 -10.53
N TRP A 26 -6.05 5.80 -11.24
CA TRP A 26 -6.46 4.40 -11.20
C TRP A 26 -5.35 3.46 -11.69
N ALA A 27 -4.69 3.80 -12.79
CA ALA A 27 -3.57 3.02 -13.31
C ALA A 27 -2.38 3.01 -12.34
N ALA A 28 -2.09 4.14 -11.69
CA ALA A 28 -1.04 4.21 -10.66
C ALA A 28 -1.39 3.38 -9.43
N ILE A 29 -2.64 3.40 -8.96
CA ILE A 29 -3.09 2.56 -7.85
C ILE A 29 -2.85 1.08 -8.18
N GLY A 30 -3.23 0.62 -9.37
CA GLY A 30 -2.99 -0.77 -9.81
C GLY A 30 -1.51 -1.14 -9.74
N ARG A 31 -0.64 -0.35 -10.39
CA ARG A 31 0.81 -0.58 -10.38
C ARG A 31 1.41 -0.57 -8.97
N ILE A 32 0.93 0.30 -8.08
CA ILE A 32 1.46 0.43 -6.72
C ILE A 32 1.03 -0.74 -5.85
N ILE A 33 -0.22 -1.19 -5.96
CA ILE A 33 -0.72 -2.35 -5.19
C ILE A 33 0.07 -3.61 -5.55
N ASP A 34 0.47 -3.78 -6.81
CA ASP A 34 1.33 -4.89 -7.24
C ASP A 34 2.72 -4.90 -6.58
N THR A 35 3.14 -3.81 -5.94
CA THR A 35 4.43 -3.72 -5.20
C THR A 35 4.35 -4.21 -3.76
N PHE A 36 3.15 -4.55 -3.26
CA PHE A 36 2.98 -5.10 -1.93
C PHE A 36 3.24 -6.60 -1.96
N THR A 37 4.22 -7.05 -1.18
CA THR A 37 4.55 -8.48 -1.11
C THR A 37 3.76 -9.15 0.02
N PRO A 38 3.44 -10.46 -0.08
CA PRO A 38 2.79 -11.19 1.00
C PRO A 38 3.54 -11.06 2.33
N THR A 39 4.88 -11.19 2.31
CA THR A 39 5.73 -11.04 3.49
C THR A 39 5.62 -9.66 4.13
N GLU A 40 5.59 -8.60 3.33
CA GLU A 40 5.39 -7.24 3.83
C GLU A 40 4.01 -7.06 4.47
N CYS A 41 2.97 -7.62 3.85
CA CYS A 41 1.63 -7.59 4.40
C CYS A 41 1.57 -8.31 5.76
N THR A 42 2.13 -9.51 5.87
CA THR A 42 2.27 -10.24 7.15
C THR A 42 2.95 -9.38 8.20
N ASN A 43 4.05 -8.71 7.84
CA ASN A 43 4.78 -7.82 8.77
C ASN A 43 3.90 -6.67 9.29
N TYR A 44 2.98 -6.12 8.50
CA TYR A 44 2.05 -5.09 8.98
C TYR A 44 1.10 -5.62 10.06
N PHE A 45 0.62 -6.86 9.91
CA PHE A 45 -0.21 -7.53 10.91
C PHE A 45 0.58 -7.82 12.19
N THR A 46 1.75 -8.42 12.06
CA THR A 46 2.65 -8.71 13.19
C THR A 46 3.02 -7.43 13.95
N ALA A 47 3.39 -6.36 13.24
CA ALA A 47 3.73 -5.07 13.84
C ALA A 47 2.54 -4.40 14.55
N ALA A 48 1.30 -4.78 14.22
CA ALA A 48 0.10 -4.34 14.90
C ALA A 48 -0.37 -5.31 16.00
N GLY A 49 0.41 -6.35 16.31
CA GLY A 49 0.13 -7.34 17.37
C GLY A 49 -0.85 -8.44 16.96
N TYR A 50 -1.11 -8.60 15.66
CA TYR A 50 -1.93 -9.68 15.12
C TYR A 50 -1.06 -10.85 14.67
N ASP A 51 -1.53 -12.07 14.95
CA ASP A 51 -0.97 -13.27 14.34
C ASP A 51 -1.51 -13.40 12.92
N ALA A 52 -0.62 -13.50 11.94
CA ALA A 52 -0.94 -13.54 10.53
C ALA A 52 -0.25 -14.75 9.90
N ASP A 53 -0.71 -15.92 10.32
CA ASP A 53 -0.45 -17.22 9.69
C ASP A 53 -1.40 -17.47 8.51
#